data_AF-A0A244E1J4-F1
#
_entry.id   AF-A0A244E1J4-F1
#
_cell.length_a   1.000
_cell.length_b   1.000
_cell.length_c   1.000
_cell.angle_alpha   90.00
_cell.angle_beta   90.00
_cell.angle_gamma   90.00
#
_symmetry.space_group_name_H-M   'P 1'
#
loop_
_entity.id
_entity.type
_entity.pdbx_description
1 polymer ?
#
loop_
_entity_poly.entity_id
_entity_poly.type
_entity_poly.pdbx_seq_one_letter_code
_entity_poly.pdbx_strand_id
1 'polypeptide(L)'
;MATNSQAGTNVQEIATGIFRINTLADGEELPLGNHTMRWFDTPHLPHGWDCGLMMDTRTHTFFCGDLFTQPGNSEKALTDADILGPSEAFRNQMDCYAHAPQTAALLDGLAQQEPRTLACMHGSAWQGNGASLLRQLSVALSAPR
;
A
#
# COMPACT_ATOMS: atom_id res chain seq x y z
N MET A 1 3.73 -29.87 5.52
CA MET A 1 3.76 -28.47 5.07
C MET A 1 4.21 -28.50 3.62
N ALA A 2 3.39 -28.01 2.72
CA ALA A 2 3.75 -27.83 1.32
C ALA A 2 3.91 -26.34 1.08
N THR A 3 5.09 -25.93 0.63
CA THR A 3 5.33 -24.55 0.20
C THR A 3 5.10 -24.50 -1.31
N ASN A 4 4.18 -23.65 -1.76
CA ASN A 4 4.12 -23.30 -3.16
C ASN A 4 5.27 -22.33 -3.45
N SER A 5 6.39 -22.85 -3.95
CA SER A 5 7.59 -22.05 -4.23
C SER A 5 7.38 -20.98 -5.32
N GLN A 6 6.32 -21.06 -6.11
CA GLN A 6 5.97 -19.99 -7.07
C GLN A 6 5.25 -18.83 -6.41
N ALA A 7 4.50 -19.06 -5.33
CA ALA A 7 3.66 -18.05 -4.69
C ALA A 7 4.19 -17.58 -3.32
N GLY A 8 5.25 -18.22 -2.78
CA GLY A 8 5.71 -17.99 -1.40
C GLY A 8 4.77 -18.54 -0.33
N THR A 9 3.59 -19.03 -0.72
CA THR A 9 2.55 -19.47 0.21
C THR A 9 2.87 -20.82 0.84
N ASN A 10 2.93 -20.85 2.17
CA ASN A 10 3.03 -22.07 2.96
C ASN A 10 1.63 -22.58 3.31
N VAL A 11 1.33 -23.81 2.90
CA VAL A 11 0.08 -24.50 3.23
C VAL A 11 0.38 -25.71 4.12
N GLN A 12 -0.23 -25.73 5.30
CA GLN A 12 -0.10 -26.82 6.26
C GLN A 12 -1.48 -27.34 6.66
N GLU A 13 -1.78 -28.59 6.34
CA GLU A 13 -2.94 -29.28 6.93
C GLU A 13 -2.69 -29.47 8.44
N ILE A 14 -3.56 -28.91 9.27
CA ILE A 14 -3.47 -28.95 10.74
C ILE A 14 -4.49 -29.92 11.35
N ALA A 15 -5.51 -30.31 10.58
CA ALA A 15 -6.45 -31.39 10.84
C ALA A 15 -7.10 -31.78 9.50
N THR A 16 -7.77 -32.93 9.42
CA THR A 16 -8.42 -33.40 8.17
C THR A 16 -9.27 -32.31 7.53
N GLY A 17 -8.86 -31.82 6.36
CA GLY A 17 -9.54 -30.77 5.61
C GLY A 17 -9.40 -29.34 6.16
N ILE A 18 -8.53 -29.12 7.16
CA ILE A 18 -8.30 -27.81 7.80
C ILE A 18 -6.85 -27.39 7.54
N PHE A 19 -6.66 -26.25 6.88
CA PHE A 19 -5.35 -25.77 6.45
C PHE A 19 -4.99 -24.42 7.10
N ARG A 20 -3.75 -24.32 7.58
CA ARG A 20 -3.07 -23.05 7.88
C ARG A 20 -2.38 -22.56 6.63
N ILE A 21 -2.59 -21.29 6.30
CA ILE A 21 -1.99 -20.62 5.15
C ILE A 21 -1.16 -19.45 5.69
N ASN A 22 0.13 -19.42 5.34
CA ASN A 22 0.97 -18.24 5.54
C ASN A 22 1.39 -17.72 4.17
N THR A 23 1.06 -16.46 3.90
CA THR A 23 1.42 -15.75 2.67
C THR A 23 2.76 -15.00 2.85
N LEU A 24 3.10 -14.14 1.89
CA LEU A 24 4.32 -13.35 1.85
C LEU A 24 4.62 -12.66 3.19
N ALA A 25 5.88 -12.70 3.61
CA ALA A 25 6.39 -11.95 4.74
C ALA A 25 6.74 -10.50 4.34
N ASP A 26 6.89 -9.61 5.33
CA ASP A 26 7.40 -8.26 5.11
C ASP A 26 8.71 -8.26 4.31
N GLY A 27 8.77 -7.45 3.26
CA GLY A 27 9.91 -7.34 2.35
C GLY A 27 10.09 -8.52 1.39
N GLU A 28 9.27 -9.56 1.47
CA GLU A 28 9.37 -10.71 0.56
C GLU A 28 9.10 -10.29 -0.88
N GLU A 29 9.90 -10.81 -1.80
CA GLU A 29 9.78 -10.57 -3.23
C GLU A 29 9.17 -11.76 -3.94
N LEU A 30 8.14 -11.49 -4.74
CA LEU A 30 7.43 -12.44 -5.58
C LEU A 30 7.72 -12.14 -7.06
N PRO A 31 8.59 -12.94 -7.71
CA PRO A 31 8.86 -12.81 -9.14
C PRO A 31 7.65 -13.26 -9.98
N LEU A 32 7.16 -12.38 -10.86
CA LEU A 32 6.03 -12.62 -11.78
C LEU A 32 6.49 -12.63 -13.26
N GLY A 33 7.75 -13.01 -13.50
CA GLY A 33 8.39 -12.95 -14.81
C GLY A 33 9.08 -11.61 -15.04
N ASN A 34 8.48 -10.73 -15.84
CA ASN A 34 9.04 -9.40 -16.10
C ASN A 34 8.85 -8.40 -14.97
N HIS A 35 8.16 -8.77 -13.90
CA HIS A 35 7.91 -7.90 -12.76
C HIS A 35 8.29 -8.65 -11.48
N THR A 36 8.66 -7.90 -10.45
CA THR A 36 8.89 -8.44 -9.11
C THR A 36 8.05 -7.62 -8.15
N MET A 37 7.12 -8.28 -7.47
CA MET A 37 6.29 -7.63 -6.47
C MET A 37 6.96 -7.77 -5.11
N ARG A 38 7.16 -6.67 -4.38
CA ARG A 38 7.62 -6.69 -2.99
C ARG A 38 6.44 -6.39 -2.07
N TRP A 39 6.23 -7.24 -1.07
CA TRP A 39 5.23 -7.06 -0.03
C TRP A 39 5.75 -6.19 1.11
N PHE A 40 4.88 -5.38 1.71
CA PHE A 40 5.17 -4.59 2.90
C PHE A 40 4.06 -4.82 3.91
N ASP A 41 4.43 -5.24 5.11
CA ASP A 41 3.50 -5.27 6.23
C ASP A 41 3.24 -3.83 6.68
N THR A 42 1.99 -3.39 6.60
CA THR A 42 1.57 -2.03 6.98
C THR A 42 0.45 -2.08 8.00
N PRO A 43 0.66 -2.74 9.16
CA PRO A 43 -0.40 -2.96 10.13
C PRO A 43 -0.98 -1.62 10.58
N HIS A 44 -2.30 -1.48 10.44
CA HIS A 44 -3.08 -0.28 10.70
C HIS A 44 -2.78 0.92 9.78
N LEU A 45 -2.19 0.70 8.60
CA LEU A 45 -1.96 1.74 7.59
C LEU A 45 -2.38 1.25 6.18
N PRO A 46 -3.42 1.84 5.58
CA PRO A 46 -4.29 2.90 6.11
C PRO A 46 -5.17 2.44 7.29
N HIS A 47 -5.62 1.18 7.29
CA HIS A 47 -6.45 0.60 8.36
C HIS A 47 -6.47 -0.93 8.31
N GLY A 48 -6.88 -1.56 9.41
CA GLY A 48 -6.88 -3.02 9.56
C GLY A 48 -5.55 -3.53 10.15
N TRP A 49 -5.62 -4.47 11.09
CA TRP A 49 -4.42 -5.02 11.75
C TRP A 49 -3.57 -5.89 10.81
N ASP A 50 -4.22 -6.42 9.78
CA ASP A 50 -3.73 -7.33 8.75
C ASP A 50 -3.34 -6.62 7.45
N CYS A 51 -3.36 -5.28 7.43
CA CYS A 51 -3.07 -4.53 6.23
C CYS A 51 -1.62 -4.73 5.77
N GLY A 52 -1.47 -4.93 4.47
CA GLY A 52 -0.20 -4.85 3.78
C GLY A 52 -0.38 -4.30 2.38
N LEU A 53 0.67 -3.67 1.89
CA LEU A 53 0.72 -3.01 0.58
C LEU A 53 1.85 -3.62 -0.25
N MET A 54 1.85 -3.34 -1.55
CA MET A 54 2.78 -3.99 -2.48
C MET A 54 3.38 -2.98 -3.45
N MET A 55 4.55 -3.32 -3.99
CA MET A 55 5.21 -2.51 -5.01
C MET A 55 5.77 -3.40 -6.12
N ASP A 56 5.59 -2.99 -7.38
CA ASP A 56 6.44 -3.49 -8.46
C ASP A 56 7.80 -2.81 -8.40
N THR A 57 8.83 -3.54 -7.96
CA THR A 57 10.18 -3.00 -7.78
C THR A 57 10.87 -2.67 -9.10
N ARG A 58 10.39 -3.24 -10.23
CA ARG A 58 10.97 -2.95 -11.55
C ARG A 58 10.50 -1.62 -12.11
N THR A 59 9.22 -1.33 -11.99
CA THR A 59 8.62 -0.09 -12.53
C THR A 59 8.52 1.03 -11.50
N HIS A 60 8.81 0.72 -10.24
CA HIS A 60 8.56 1.60 -9.10
C HIS A 60 7.09 2.04 -8.98
N THR A 61 6.17 1.12 -9.27
CA THR A 61 4.72 1.32 -9.11
C THR A 61 4.28 0.78 -7.75
N PHE A 62 3.81 1.66 -6.88
CA PHE A 62 3.31 1.32 -5.55
C PHE A 62 1.79 1.19 -5.57
N PHE A 63 1.27 0.07 -5.09
CA PHE A 63 -0.17 -0.20 -5.00
C PHE A 63 -0.68 0.31 -3.66
N CYS A 64 -1.36 1.44 -3.69
CA CYS A 64 -1.61 2.28 -2.52
C CYS A 64 -2.68 1.75 -1.56
N GLY A 65 -3.46 0.73 -1.95
CA GLY A 65 -4.68 0.40 -1.21
C GLY A 65 -5.57 1.64 -1.09
N ASP A 66 -6.06 1.91 0.13
CA ASP A 66 -6.86 3.11 0.42
C ASP A 66 -6.01 4.38 0.66
N LEU A 67 -4.68 4.30 0.59
CA LEU A 67 -3.84 5.50 0.60
C LEU A 67 -4.20 6.39 -0.59
N PHE A 68 -4.29 7.69 -0.34
CA PHE A 68 -4.66 8.69 -1.34
C PHE A 68 -6.03 8.47 -2.01
N THR A 69 -6.99 7.87 -1.28
CA THR A 69 -8.38 7.73 -1.74
C THR A 69 -8.93 9.08 -2.20
N GLN A 70 -9.31 9.18 -3.47
CA GLN A 70 -9.96 10.36 -4.07
C GLN A 70 -11.46 10.08 -4.27
N PRO A 71 -12.37 11.03 -3.96
CA PRO A 71 -13.79 10.85 -4.20
C PRO A 71 -14.13 10.97 -5.69
N GLY A 72 -15.25 10.36 -6.11
CA GLY A 72 -15.78 10.48 -7.47
C GLY A 72 -15.21 9.48 -8.46
N ASN A 73 -15.48 9.72 -9.76
CA ASN A 73 -14.99 8.87 -10.84
C ASN A 73 -13.64 9.38 -11.33
N SER A 74 -12.67 8.49 -11.49
CA SER A 74 -11.33 8.82 -12.01
C SER A 74 -11.42 9.31 -13.46
N GLU A 75 -11.37 10.62 -13.68
CA GLU A 75 -11.48 11.19 -15.03
C GLU A 75 -10.26 10.85 -15.91
N LYS A 76 -9.11 10.57 -15.29
CA LYS A 76 -7.88 10.14 -15.95
C LYS A 76 -7.37 8.84 -15.32
N ALA A 77 -6.84 7.94 -16.15
CA ALA A 77 -6.20 6.74 -15.63
C ALA A 77 -4.90 7.06 -14.86
N LEU A 78 -4.11 8.01 -15.38
CA LEU A 78 -2.85 8.47 -14.81
C LEU A 78 -2.80 10.01 -14.84
N THR A 79 -2.44 10.63 -13.73
CA THR A 79 -2.33 12.08 -13.58
C THR A 79 -1.01 12.47 -12.91
N ASP A 80 -0.51 13.67 -13.18
CA ASP A 80 0.57 14.33 -12.44
C ASP A 80 0.05 15.51 -11.59
N ALA A 81 -1.23 15.84 -11.72
CA ALA A 81 -1.91 16.83 -10.89
C ALA A 81 -2.03 16.36 -9.43
N ASP A 82 -2.27 17.30 -8.51
CA ASP A 82 -2.42 17.02 -7.09
C ASP A 82 -3.55 16.01 -6.82
N ILE A 83 -3.21 14.94 -6.08
CA ILE A 83 -4.14 13.95 -5.56
C ILE A 83 -4.26 13.99 -4.03
N LEU A 84 -3.30 14.62 -3.34
CA LEU A 84 -3.29 14.69 -1.87
C LEU A 84 -4.37 15.66 -1.38
N GLY A 85 -4.51 16.83 -2.00
CA GLY A 85 -5.56 17.80 -1.64
C GLY A 85 -6.98 17.21 -1.69
N PRO A 86 -7.41 16.61 -2.81
CA PRO A 86 -8.71 15.93 -2.89
C PRO A 86 -8.85 14.77 -1.90
N SER A 87 -7.78 14.00 -1.67
CA SER A 87 -7.80 12.90 -0.72
C SER A 87 -8.00 13.38 0.72
N GLU A 88 -7.29 14.43 1.12
CA GLU A 88 -7.43 15.06 2.44
C GLU A 88 -8.81 15.70 2.62
N ALA A 89 -9.35 16.34 1.58
CA ALA A 89 -10.69 16.89 1.60
C ALA A 89 -11.76 15.82 1.82
N PHE A 90 -11.57 14.61 1.28
CA PHE A 90 -12.42 13.45 1.55
C PHE A 90 -12.21 12.91 2.96
N ARG A 91 -10.95 12.71 3.37
CA ARG A 91 -10.60 12.19 4.71
C ARG A 91 -11.13 13.08 5.84
N ASN A 92 -11.17 14.39 5.65
CA ASN A 92 -11.76 15.33 6.61
C ASN A 92 -13.28 15.15 6.80
N GLN A 93 -13.98 14.57 5.84
CA GLN A 93 -15.41 14.25 5.95
C GLN A 93 -15.64 12.82 6.48
N MET A 94 -14.79 11.88 6.06
CA MET A 94 -14.83 10.50 6.48
C MET A 94 -13.40 9.95 6.60
N ASP A 95 -12.92 9.90 7.82
CA ASP A 95 -11.58 9.45 8.10
C ASP A 95 -11.54 7.94 8.34
N CYS A 96 -11.11 7.20 7.31
CA CYS A 96 -10.95 5.76 7.40
C CYS A 96 -9.59 5.33 8.01
N TYR A 97 -8.65 6.25 8.24
CA TYR A 97 -7.31 5.90 8.71
C TYR A 97 -7.34 5.49 10.19
N ALA A 98 -6.56 4.48 10.56
CA ALA A 98 -6.52 3.98 11.93
C ALA A 98 -5.66 4.82 12.89
N HIS A 99 -4.82 5.73 12.37
CA HIS A 99 -3.94 6.63 13.15
C HIS A 99 -3.07 5.91 14.19
N ALA A 100 -2.51 4.75 13.80
CA ALA A 100 -1.66 4.00 14.71
C ALA A 100 -0.32 4.73 14.95
N PRO A 101 0.33 4.55 16.13
CA PRO A 101 1.57 5.26 16.48
C PRO A 101 2.72 5.06 15.47
N GLN A 102 2.74 3.93 14.77
CA GLN A 102 3.74 3.58 13.76
C GLN A 102 3.48 4.20 12.38
N THR A 103 2.35 4.90 12.16
CA THR A 103 1.94 5.41 10.84
C THR A 103 3.04 6.20 10.14
N ALA A 104 3.67 7.15 10.83
CA ALA A 104 4.72 7.98 10.26
C ALA A 104 5.97 7.17 9.88
N ALA A 105 6.38 6.21 10.73
CA ALA A 105 7.53 5.35 10.47
C ALA A 105 7.28 4.43 9.27
N LEU A 106 6.08 3.87 9.15
CA LEU A 106 5.69 3.04 8.00
C LEU A 106 5.68 3.85 6.70
N LEU A 107 5.09 5.05 6.70
CA LEU A 107 5.06 5.92 5.51
C LEU A 107 6.47 6.35 5.08
N ASP A 108 7.38 6.62 6.01
CA ASP A 108 8.78 6.91 5.64
C ASP A 108 9.50 5.67 5.09
N GLY A 109 9.27 4.48 5.67
CA GLY A 109 9.80 3.21 5.13
C GLY A 109 9.32 2.92 3.70
N LEU A 110 8.04 3.18 3.42
CA LEU A 110 7.48 3.11 2.06
C LEU A 110 8.08 4.18 1.13
N ALA A 111 8.30 5.40 1.62
CA ALA A 111 8.92 6.48 0.86
C ALA A 111 10.38 6.17 0.49
N GLN A 112 11.12 5.42 1.31
CA GLN A 112 12.48 4.96 1.01
C GLN A 112 12.54 3.98 -0.17
N GLN A 113 11.41 3.39 -0.58
CA GLN A 113 11.35 2.55 -1.78
C GLN A 113 11.32 3.37 -3.09
N GLU A 114 11.27 4.70 -2.99
CA GLU A 114 11.29 5.62 -4.12
C GLU A 114 10.21 5.33 -5.18
N PRO A 115 8.91 5.25 -4.81
CA PRO A 115 7.86 5.03 -5.78
C PRO A 115 7.76 6.20 -6.76
N ARG A 116 7.56 5.88 -8.04
CA ARG A 116 7.41 6.85 -9.14
C ARG A 116 5.98 6.94 -9.65
N THR A 117 5.22 5.86 -9.46
CA THR A 117 3.80 5.77 -9.73
C THR A 117 3.08 5.28 -8.48
N LEU A 118 2.01 5.96 -8.10
CA LEU A 118 1.09 5.59 -7.03
C LEU A 118 -0.21 5.09 -7.65
N ALA A 119 -0.38 3.76 -7.71
CA ALA A 119 -1.58 3.11 -8.19
C ALA A 119 -2.64 3.10 -7.08
N CYS A 120 -3.47 4.15 -7.05
CA CYS A 120 -4.55 4.32 -6.08
C CYS A 120 -5.70 3.33 -6.36
N MET A 121 -6.28 2.74 -5.31
CA MET A 121 -7.48 1.89 -5.46
C MET A 121 -8.71 2.72 -5.80
N HIS A 122 -8.78 3.93 -5.25
CA HIS A 122 -9.88 4.88 -5.41
C HIS A 122 -9.36 6.19 -5.99
N GLY A 123 -9.78 6.51 -7.21
CA GLY A 123 -9.32 7.70 -7.92
C GLY A 123 -8.35 7.41 -9.06
N SER A 124 -7.65 8.45 -9.51
CA SER A 124 -6.66 8.33 -10.58
C SER A 124 -5.35 7.78 -10.00
N ALA A 125 -4.62 6.98 -10.77
CA ALA A 125 -3.22 6.74 -10.45
C ALA A 125 -2.41 8.03 -10.63
N TRP A 126 -1.32 8.17 -9.89
CA TRP A 126 -0.50 9.38 -9.94
C TRP A 126 0.96 9.08 -10.30
N GLN A 127 1.60 9.95 -11.08
CA GLN A 127 3.02 9.86 -11.41
C GLN A 127 3.80 11.09 -10.90
N GLY A 128 4.99 10.85 -10.36
CA GLY A 128 5.89 11.91 -9.87
C GLY A 128 6.85 11.42 -8.80
N ASN A 129 7.23 12.31 -7.88
CA ASN A 129 8.03 11.94 -6.70
C ASN A 129 7.13 11.35 -5.59
N GLY A 130 6.84 10.05 -5.68
CA GLY A 130 5.95 9.36 -4.73
C GLY A 130 6.52 9.33 -3.32
N ALA A 131 7.85 9.27 -3.17
CA ALA A 131 8.50 9.38 -1.86
C ALA A 131 8.18 10.72 -1.16
N SER A 132 8.20 11.82 -1.91
CA SER A 132 7.80 13.13 -1.37
C SER A 132 6.32 13.14 -1.00
N LEU A 133 5.45 12.60 -1.85
CA LEU A 133 4.01 12.61 -1.61
C LEU A 133 3.59 11.74 -0.41
N LEU A 134 4.23 10.58 -0.21
CA LEU A 134 4.06 9.75 0.99
C LEU A 134 4.50 10.48 2.27
N ARG A 135 5.60 11.23 2.23
CA ARG A 135 6.03 12.05 3.37
C ARG A 135 5.06 13.20 3.65
N GLN A 136 4.49 13.81 2.60
CA GLN A 136 3.46 14.83 2.77
C GLN A 136 2.19 14.25 3.42
N LEU A 137 1.76 13.04 3.01
CA LEU A 137 0.69 12.32 3.69
C LEU A 137 1.02 12.06 5.16
N SER A 138 2.25 11.63 5.46
CA SER A 138 2.71 11.42 6.85
C SER A 138 2.61 12.70 7.69
N VAL A 139 2.97 13.85 7.13
CA VAL A 139 2.84 15.15 7.79
C VAL A 139 1.36 15.47 8.04
N ALA A 140 0.50 15.27 7.04
CA ALA A 140 -0.93 15.55 7.14
C ALA A 140 -1.64 14.67 8.19
N LEU A 141 -1.24 13.41 8.33
CA LEU A 141 -1.75 12.48 9.35
C LEU A 141 -1.21 12.76 10.75
N SER A 142 -0.04 13.41 10.85
CA SER A 142 0.58 13.77 12.14
C SER A 142 0.13 15.15 12.66
N ALA A 143 -0.59 15.92 11.84
CA ALA A 143 -1.11 17.21 12.24
C ALA A 143 -2.19 17.04 13.34
N PRO A 144 -2.20 17.90 14.37
CA PRO A 144 -3.31 17.93 15.32
C PRO A 144 -4.63 18.21 14.59
N ARG A 145 -5.68 17.50 14.98
CA ARG A 145 -7.04 17.74 14.51
C ARG A 145 -7.71 18.91 15.21
#